data_AF-A0A914WLY5-F1
#
_entry.id   AF-A0A914WLY5-F1
#
_cell.length_a   1.000
_cell.length_b   1.000
_cell.length_c   1.000
_cell.angle_alpha   90.00
_cell.angle_beta   90.00
_cell.angle_gamma   90.00
#
_symmetry.space_group_name_H-M   'P 1'
#
loop_
_entity.id
_entity.type
_entity.pdbx_description
1 polymer ?
#
loop_
_entity_poly.entity_id
_entity_poly.type
_entity_poly.pdbx_seq_one_letter_code
_entity_poly.pdbx_strand_id
1 'polypeptide(L)'
;MEEEYTEHLIEDSEKEEDNISLKLTNNSVEYLKCDAHIQDKLEYEATGKNFEIELSALTVIKAIGKGHFSDVHMGILSLSTGKIPVAVKATKRKTGSVNEEESEDILKRQRQALRDELSIFAHLQSSSTGGHENVLKLLGAITTIKTDFCLLTEYCECGSMDRFLQEKWKNGDFEDELVVEGSENEQIWKV
;
A
#
# COMPACT_ATOMS: atom_id res chain seq x y z
N MET A 1 55.53 -5.72 -8.14
CA MET A 1 54.99 -5.97 -6.79
C MET A 1 54.74 -4.60 -6.23
N GLU A 2 53.48 -4.32 -5.92
CA GLU A 2 52.91 -3.10 -5.33
C GLU A 2 52.74 -1.90 -6.28
N GLU A 3 51.52 -1.82 -6.82
CA GLU A 3 50.88 -0.63 -7.36
C GLU A 3 50.42 0.23 -6.17
N GLU A 4 50.85 1.49 -6.11
CA GLU A 4 50.26 2.48 -5.20
C GLU A 4 49.69 3.61 -6.06
N TYR A 5 48.37 3.55 -6.25
CA TYR A 5 47.59 4.53 -6.99
C TYR A 5 47.33 5.74 -6.10
N THR A 6 47.72 6.91 -6.60
CA THR A 6 47.60 8.21 -5.95
C THR A 6 46.16 8.72 -6.01
N GLU A 7 45.64 9.15 -4.85
CA GLU A 7 44.36 9.84 -4.71
C GLU A 7 44.40 11.18 -5.44
N HIS A 8 43.52 11.36 -6.44
CA HIS A 8 43.18 12.67 -6.97
C HIS A 8 41.70 12.96 -6.70
N LEU A 9 41.51 13.96 -5.83
CA LEU A 9 40.30 14.74 -5.62
C LEU A 9 39.72 15.20 -6.96
N ILE A 10 38.46 14.87 -7.21
CA ILE A 10 37.57 15.58 -8.13
C ILE A 10 36.32 15.93 -7.34
N GLU A 11 36.23 17.21 -6.96
CA GLU A 11 34.97 17.89 -6.73
C GLU A 11 34.12 17.73 -8.00
N ASP A 12 32.83 17.39 -7.88
CA ASP A 12 31.79 18.13 -8.61
C ASP A 12 30.37 17.62 -8.36
N SER A 13 29.57 18.57 -7.90
CA SER A 13 28.19 18.80 -8.28
C SER A 13 27.12 17.79 -7.87
N GLU A 14 26.35 18.23 -6.88
CA GLU A 14 24.91 17.99 -6.82
C GLU A 14 24.28 18.08 -8.22
N LYS A 15 23.58 17.01 -8.62
CA LYS A 15 22.52 17.10 -9.63
C LYS A 15 21.28 16.40 -9.10
N GLU A 16 20.38 17.24 -8.61
CA GLU A 16 18.95 16.98 -8.49
C GLU A 16 18.41 16.50 -9.85
N GLU A 17 17.76 15.34 -9.89
CA GLU A 17 16.91 14.97 -11.03
C GLU A 17 15.57 14.39 -10.52
N ASP A 18 14.59 15.31 -10.48
CA ASP A 18 13.15 15.19 -10.66
C ASP A 18 12.48 13.81 -10.51
N ASN A 19 12.26 13.44 -9.24
CA ASN A 19 11.25 12.47 -8.84
C ASN A 19 9.87 13.13 -8.80
N ILE A 20 8.83 12.37 -9.15
CA ILE A 20 7.42 12.81 -9.18
C ILE A 20 7.07 13.54 -7.88
N SER A 21 6.94 14.88 -7.97
CA SER A 21 6.56 15.74 -6.85
C SER A 21 5.06 15.65 -6.61
N LEU A 22 4.62 14.58 -5.94
CA LEU A 22 3.39 14.64 -5.15
C LEU A 22 3.74 15.43 -3.89
N LYS A 23 3.18 16.64 -3.77
CA LYS A 23 3.46 17.55 -2.65
C LYS A 23 3.16 16.87 -1.31
N LEU A 24 4.21 16.37 -0.67
CA LEU A 24 4.20 15.94 0.72
C LEU A 24 3.84 17.18 1.56
N THR A 25 2.61 17.21 2.07
CA THR A 25 2.21 18.27 2.99
C THR A 25 2.45 17.79 4.41
N ASN A 26 3.35 18.47 5.11
CA ASN A 26 3.61 18.25 6.54
C ASN A 26 2.48 18.89 7.35
N ASN A 27 1.33 18.22 7.42
CA ASN A 27 0.30 18.54 8.41
C ASN A 27 0.19 17.38 9.39
N SER A 28 0.28 17.70 10.68
CA SER A 28 -0.02 16.78 11.78
C SER A 28 -1.43 16.23 11.61
N VAL A 29 -1.53 14.96 11.22
CA VAL A 29 -2.81 14.26 11.08
C VAL A 29 -3.19 13.77 12.47
N GLU A 30 -4.17 14.43 13.10
CA GLU A 30 -4.85 13.86 14.26
C GLU A 30 -5.55 12.57 13.81
N TYR A 31 -5.18 11.46 14.44
CA TYR A 31 -5.70 10.14 14.16
C TYR A 31 -7.17 10.06 14.60
N LEU A 32 -8.08 10.09 13.63
CA LEU A 32 -9.48 9.74 13.86
C LEU A 32 -9.56 8.23 14.09
N LYS A 33 -9.90 7.86 15.32
CA LYS A 33 -10.26 6.50 15.73
C LYS A 33 -11.28 5.93 14.73
N CYS A 34 -10.96 4.79 14.12
CA CYS A 34 -11.83 4.08 13.20
C CYS A 34 -13.00 3.43 13.95
N ASP A 35 -14.00 4.23 14.32
CA ASP A 35 -15.31 3.74 14.70
C ASP A 35 -16.30 3.93 13.53
N ALA A 36 -17.05 2.85 13.25
CA ALA A 36 -18.05 2.62 12.20
C ALA A 36 -17.54 1.92 10.91
N HIS A 37 -18.21 0.81 10.58
CA HIS A 37 -18.05 -0.01 9.38
C HIS A 37 -17.89 0.86 8.13
N ILE A 38 -16.72 0.75 7.49
CA ILE A 38 -16.37 1.45 6.24
C ILE A 38 -17.41 1.21 5.13
N GLN A 39 -18.18 0.11 5.22
CA GLN A 39 -19.28 -0.22 4.32
C GLN A 39 -20.43 0.80 4.32
N ASP A 40 -20.81 1.37 5.47
CA ASP A 40 -21.94 2.31 5.55
C ASP A 40 -21.57 3.72 5.05
N LYS A 41 -20.27 4.06 5.06
CA LYS A 41 -19.76 5.35 4.55
C LYS A 41 -19.44 5.31 3.05
N LEU A 42 -19.44 4.12 2.45
CA LEU A 42 -19.15 3.85 1.04
C LEU A 42 -20.39 3.34 0.29
N GLU A 43 -21.59 3.81 0.65
CA GLU A 43 -22.73 3.85 -0.29
C GLU A 43 -22.41 4.82 -1.45
N TYR A 44 -21.40 4.45 -2.21
CA TYR A 44 -21.15 4.93 -3.55
C TYR A 44 -21.99 4.02 -4.45
N GLU A 45 -22.99 4.62 -5.09
CA GLU A 45 -23.97 3.99 -5.96
C GLU A 45 -23.38 2.82 -6.75
N ALA A 46 -23.61 1.62 -6.23
CA ALA A 46 -23.29 0.35 -6.87
C ALA A 46 -24.27 0.12 -8.04
N THR A 47 -24.18 0.98 -9.06
CA THR A 47 -24.58 0.67 -10.42
C THR A 47 -23.31 0.59 -11.24
N GLY A 48 -22.88 -0.64 -11.52
CA GLY A 48 -21.53 -0.95 -11.99
C GLY A 48 -21.01 -0.02 -13.09
N LYS A 49 -20.01 0.80 -12.75
CA LYS A 49 -18.95 1.21 -13.68
C LYS A 49 -17.82 2.06 -13.13
N ASN A 50 -17.92 2.75 -11.99
CA ASN A 50 -16.91 3.77 -11.69
C ASN A 50 -16.21 3.52 -10.36
N PHE A 51 -15.25 2.58 -10.35
CA PHE A 51 -14.16 2.60 -9.35
C PHE A 51 -13.25 3.83 -9.55
N GLU A 52 -13.48 4.64 -10.58
CA GLU A 52 -12.67 5.82 -10.86
C GLU A 52 -12.84 6.87 -9.76
N ILE A 53 -11.71 7.29 -9.20
CA ILE A 53 -11.60 8.35 -8.20
C ILE A 53 -10.95 9.57 -8.85
N GLU A 54 -11.43 10.77 -8.53
CA GLU A 54 -10.75 11.99 -8.94
C GLU A 54 -9.43 12.15 -8.18
N LEU A 55 -8.33 12.46 -8.89
CA LEU A 55 -7.02 12.66 -8.27
C LEU A 55 -7.04 13.74 -7.17
N SER A 56 -7.86 14.78 -7.34
CA SER A 56 -8.05 15.86 -6.36
C SER A 56 -8.57 15.38 -5.00
N ALA A 57 -9.25 14.24 -4.95
CA ALA A 57 -9.77 13.64 -3.73
C ALA A 57 -8.67 12.92 -2.92
N LEU A 58 -7.54 12.59 -3.53
CA LEU A 58 -6.46 11.82 -2.90
C LEU A 58 -5.30 12.71 -2.45
N THR A 59 -4.93 12.59 -1.18
CA THR A 59 -3.67 13.15 -0.65
C THR A 59 -2.73 12.02 -0.24
N VAL A 60 -1.59 11.88 -0.91
CA VAL A 60 -0.58 10.87 -0.57
C VAL A 60 0.30 11.40 0.58
N ILE A 61 0.50 10.59 1.62
CA ILE A 61 1.19 10.99 2.85
C ILE A 61 2.60 10.40 2.94
N LYS A 62 2.74 9.07 2.88
CA LYS A 62 4.04 8.42 3.09
C LYS A 62 4.15 7.11 2.34
N ALA A 63 5.36 6.75 1.92
CA ALA A 63 5.63 5.41 1.40
C ALA A 63 5.54 4.38 2.55
N ILE A 64 4.84 3.27 2.30
CA ILE A 64 4.68 2.15 3.26
C ILE A 64 5.22 0.83 2.72
N GLY A 65 5.43 0.72 1.42
CA GLY A 65 6.05 -0.43 0.79
C GLY A 65 6.75 -0.04 -0.50
N LYS A 66 7.93 -0.61 -0.75
CA LYS A 66 8.68 -0.40 -1.99
C LYS A 66 8.92 -1.72 -2.69
N GLY A 67 8.39 -1.84 -3.90
CA GLY A 67 8.60 -2.99 -4.78
C GLY A 67 9.51 -2.64 -5.96
N HIS A 68 9.85 -3.65 -6.77
CA HIS A 68 10.62 -3.41 -7.99
C HIS A 68 9.80 -2.67 -9.06
N PHE A 69 8.49 -2.93 -9.15
CA PHE A 69 7.62 -2.43 -10.22
C PHE A 69 6.56 -1.43 -9.75
N SER A 70 6.28 -1.40 -8.45
CA SER A 70 5.31 -0.49 -7.85
C SER A 70 5.75 -0.10 -6.45
N ASP A 71 5.27 1.04 -6.00
CA ASP A 71 5.32 1.45 -4.60
C ASP A 71 3.91 1.45 -4.03
N VAL A 72 3.84 1.25 -2.72
CA VAL A 72 2.61 1.40 -1.94
C VAL A 72 2.82 2.56 -0.98
N HIS A 73 1.87 3.48 -0.99
CA HIS A 73 1.85 4.65 -0.11
C HIS A 73 0.61 4.62 0.77
N MET A 74 0.69 5.18 1.97
CA MET A 74 -0.49 5.58 2.73
C MET A 74 -0.92 6.96 2.25
N GLY A 75 -2.23 7.13 2.05
CA GLY A 75 -2.86 8.40 1.72
C GLY A 75 -4.17 8.61 2.45
N ILE A 76 -4.78 9.75 2.22
CA ILE A 76 -6.10 10.11 2.71
C ILE A 76 -6.99 10.37 1.50
N LEU A 77 -8.11 9.65 1.43
CA LEU A 77 -9.16 9.87 0.46
C LEU A 77 -10.23 10.78 1.07
N SER A 78 -10.51 11.90 0.41
CA SER A 78 -11.55 12.84 0.79
C SER A 78 -12.84 12.49 0.06
N LEU A 79 -13.86 12.13 0.82
CA LEU A 79 -15.21 11.81 0.38
C LEU A 79 -16.16 12.93 0.83
N SER A 80 -17.36 12.98 0.26
CA SER A 80 -18.43 13.87 0.75
C SER A 80 -18.82 13.58 2.21
N THR A 81 -18.66 12.32 2.65
CA THR A 81 -19.00 11.82 3.98
C THR A 81 -17.88 11.96 5.00
N GLY A 82 -16.66 12.33 4.58
CA GLY A 82 -15.51 12.47 5.47
C GLY A 82 -14.20 12.10 4.81
N LYS A 83 -13.17 11.86 5.63
CA LYS A 83 -11.84 11.46 5.17
C LYS A 83 -11.51 10.07 5.68
N ILE A 84 -10.94 9.23 4.82
CA ILE A 84 -10.54 7.87 5.20
C ILE A 84 -9.08 7.60 4.81
N PRO A 85 -8.32 6.86 5.63
CA PRO A 85 -6.99 6.40 5.26
C PRO A 85 -7.08 5.27 4.22
N VAL A 86 -6.18 5.33 3.23
CA VAL A 86 -6.13 4.39 2.11
C VAL A 86 -4.70 3.95 1.82
N ALA A 87 -4.54 2.73 1.32
CA ALA A 87 -3.30 2.29 0.71
C ALA A 87 -3.36 2.51 -0.80
N VAL A 88 -2.35 3.18 -1.35
CA VAL A 88 -2.25 3.61 -2.75
C VAL A 88 -1.10 2.87 -3.41
N LYS A 89 -1.43 1.89 -4.26
CA LYS A 89 -0.44 1.20 -5.09
C LYS A 89 -0.28 1.93 -6.42
N ALA A 90 0.94 2.33 -6.74
CA ALA A 90 1.26 3.09 -7.94
C ALA A 90 2.46 2.49 -8.70
N THR A 91 2.41 2.54 -10.03
CA THR A 91 3.52 2.10 -10.90
C THR A 91 4.77 2.97 -10.73
N LYS A 92 5.95 2.37 -10.90
CA LYS A 92 7.21 3.12 -10.90
C LYS A 92 7.61 3.53 -12.31
N ARG A 93 7.95 4.81 -12.49
CA ARG A 93 8.83 5.18 -13.61
C ARG A 93 10.25 4.72 -13.29
N LYS A 94 10.89 4.04 -14.23
CA LYS A 94 12.32 3.76 -14.14
C LYS A 94 13.08 5.06 -14.40
N THR A 95 13.84 5.51 -13.42
CA THR A 95 14.83 6.57 -13.54
C THR A 95 16.18 5.92 -13.82
N GLY A 96 16.67 6.01 -15.06
CA GLY A 96 17.95 5.45 -15.51
C GLY A 96 18.12 5.55 -17.03
N SER A 97 19.32 5.22 -17.55
CA SER A 97 19.75 5.33 -18.97
C SER A 97 19.03 4.41 -19.96
N VAL A 98 17.76 4.13 -19.72
CA VAL A 98 16.86 3.40 -20.62
C VAL A 98 16.31 4.41 -21.63
N ASN A 99 16.26 4.04 -22.90
CA ASN A 99 15.66 4.92 -23.91
C ASN A 99 14.15 5.13 -23.62
N GLU A 100 13.59 6.23 -24.12
CA GLU A 100 12.20 6.62 -23.82
C GLU A 100 11.19 5.54 -24.23
N GLU A 101 11.46 4.82 -25.32
CA GLU A 101 10.60 3.76 -25.86
C GLU A 101 10.52 2.55 -24.92
N GLU A 102 11.64 2.06 -24.43
CA GLU A 102 11.68 0.94 -23.48
C GLU A 102 11.08 1.33 -22.12
N SER A 103 11.24 2.59 -21.69
CA SER A 103 10.61 3.11 -20.48
C SER A 103 9.08 3.11 -20.58
N GLU A 104 8.52 3.58 -21.71
CA GLU A 104 7.08 3.56 -21.96
C GLU A 104 6.51 2.13 -22.08
N ASP A 105 7.24 1.21 -22.71
CA ASP A 105 6.83 -0.19 -22.81
C ASP A 105 6.78 -0.88 -21.44
N ILE A 106 7.77 -0.64 -20.58
CA ILE A 106 7.78 -1.14 -19.20
C ILE A 106 6.59 -0.56 -18.45
N LEU A 107 6.36 0.74 -18.55
CA LEU A 107 5.28 1.43 -17.85
C LEU A 107 3.91 0.93 -18.34
N LYS A 108 3.75 0.68 -19.64
CA LYS A 108 2.55 0.08 -20.23
C LYS A 108 2.27 -1.31 -19.67
N ARG A 109 3.29 -2.18 -19.53
CA ARG A 109 3.14 -3.51 -18.92
C ARG A 109 2.75 -3.41 -17.45
N GLN A 110 3.37 -2.51 -16.69
CA GLN A 110 3.03 -2.28 -15.28
C GLN A 110 1.58 -1.78 -15.11
N ARG A 111 1.15 -0.85 -15.97
CA ARG A 111 -0.25 -0.38 -15.99
C ARG A 111 -1.22 -1.50 -16.32
N GLN A 112 -0.88 -2.37 -17.28
CA GLN A 112 -1.73 -3.53 -17.60
C GLN A 112 -1.85 -4.47 -16.40
N ALA A 113 -0.75 -4.77 -15.71
CA ALA A 113 -0.79 -5.60 -14.51
C ALA A 113 -1.68 -4.99 -13.40
N LEU A 114 -1.62 -3.68 -13.17
CA LEU A 114 -2.53 -3.03 -12.21
C LEU A 114 -4.00 -3.03 -12.66
N ARG A 115 -4.29 -2.97 -13.97
CA ARG A 115 -5.66 -3.15 -14.49
C ARG A 115 -6.16 -4.57 -14.27
N ASP A 116 -5.30 -5.56 -14.46
CA ASP A 116 -5.64 -6.96 -14.22
C ASP A 116 -5.91 -7.18 -12.72
N GLU A 117 -5.09 -6.59 -11.83
CA GLU A 117 -5.35 -6.59 -10.38
C GLU A 117 -6.68 -5.91 -10.04
N LEU A 118 -6.97 -4.73 -10.60
CA LEU A 118 -8.25 -4.04 -10.42
C LEU A 118 -9.44 -4.94 -10.81
N SER A 119 -9.34 -5.64 -11.93
CA SER A 119 -10.37 -6.58 -12.39
C SER A 119 -10.60 -7.72 -11.39
N ILE A 120 -9.53 -8.28 -10.83
CA ILE A 120 -9.61 -9.34 -9.81
C ILE A 120 -10.29 -8.82 -8.55
N PHE A 121 -9.87 -7.66 -8.03
CA PHE A 121 -10.48 -7.06 -6.85
C PHE A 121 -11.97 -6.75 -7.07
N ALA A 122 -12.30 -6.14 -8.20
CA ALA A 122 -13.68 -5.85 -8.58
C ALA A 122 -14.52 -7.13 -8.65
N HIS A 123 -13.98 -8.21 -9.22
CA HIS A 123 -14.66 -9.49 -9.29
C HIS A 123 -14.92 -10.09 -7.91
N LEU A 124 -13.90 -10.11 -7.03
CA LEU A 124 -14.01 -10.63 -5.66
C LEU A 124 -15.08 -9.88 -4.84
N GLN A 125 -15.16 -8.56 -5.01
CA GLN A 125 -16.15 -7.73 -4.32
C GLN A 125 -17.55 -7.79 -4.95
N SER A 126 -17.65 -8.06 -6.25
CA SER A 126 -18.94 -8.18 -6.95
C SER A 126 -19.71 -9.46 -6.60
N SER A 127 -19.09 -10.38 -5.86
CA SER A 127 -19.78 -11.53 -5.28
C SER A 127 -20.88 -11.06 -4.32
N SER A 128 -21.94 -11.87 -4.17
CA SER A 128 -23.15 -11.54 -3.41
C SER A 128 -22.95 -11.14 -1.94
N THR A 129 -21.72 -11.24 -1.42
CA THR A 129 -21.33 -10.86 -0.06
C THR A 129 -20.68 -9.48 0.04
N GLY A 130 -20.47 -8.75 -1.06
CA GLY A 130 -19.88 -7.40 -1.04
C GLY A 130 -18.42 -7.38 -0.58
N GLY A 131 -17.68 -8.45 -0.87
CA GLY A 131 -16.33 -8.71 -0.35
C GLY A 131 -16.33 -9.63 0.89
N HIS A 132 -15.15 -9.83 1.47
CA HIS A 132 -14.94 -10.64 2.68
C HIS A 132 -14.07 -9.86 3.67
N GLU A 133 -14.33 -9.97 4.97
CA GLU A 133 -13.64 -9.16 6.01
C GLU A 133 -12.13 -9.42 6.07
N ASN A 134 -11.70 -10.66 5.83
CA ASN A 134 -10.29 -11.07 5.82
C ASN A 134 -9.59 -10.86 4.47
N VAL A 135 -10.21 -10.14 3.53
CA VAL A 135 -9.62 -9.83 2.22
C VAL A 135 -9.65 -8.32 2.02
N LEU A 136 -8.52 -7.75 1.61
CA LEU A 136 -8.40 -6.31 1.37
C LEU A 136 -9.50 -5.81 0.43
N LYS A 137 -10.22 -4.80 0.88
CA LYS A 137 -11.25 -4.12 0.11
C LYS A 137 -10.61 -3.11 -0.83
N LEU A 138 -10.94 -3.23 -2.11
CA LEU A 138 -10.82 -2.18 -3.11
C LEU A 138 -11.79 -1.04 -2.79
N LEU A 139 -11.27 0.18 -2.83
CA LEU A 139 -12.01 1.42 -2.63
C LEU A 139 -12.15 2.20 -3.95
N GLY A 140 -11.18 2.05 -4.84
CA GLY A 140 -11.25 2.59 -6.18
C GLY A 140 -9.90 2.56 -6.89
N ALA A 141 -9.82 3.27 -8.01
CA ALA A 141 -8.65 3.39 -8.84
C ALA A 141 -8.62 4.77 -9.50
N ILE A 142 -7.44 5.21 -9.90
CA ILE A 142 -7.24 6.39 -10.74
C ILE A 142 -6.65 5.84 -12.04
N THR A 143 -7.43 5.84 -13.12
CA THR A 143 -7.07 5.17 -14.37
C THR A 143 -7.02 6.11 -15.58
N THR A 144 -7.67 7.27 -15.45
CA THR A 144 -7.80 8.28 -16.50
C THR A 144 -6.50 9.02 -16.80
N ILE A 145 -5.61 9.14 -15.81
CA ILE A 145 -4.33 9.83 -15.96
C ILE A 145 -3.32 8.85 -16.52
N LYS A 146 -2.81 9.14 -17.73
CA LYS A 146 -1.80 8.28 -18.37
C LYS A 146 -0.63 8.04 -17.44
N THR A 147 -0.05 9.08 -16.86
CA THR A 147 1.18 8.99 -16.04
C THR A 147 1.02 8.25 -14.72
N ASP A 148 -0.18 8.22 -14.14
CA ASP A 148 -0.37 7.90 -12.71
C ASP A 148 -1.54 6.93 -12.51
N PHE A 149 -1.38 5.69 -12.98
CA PHE A 149 -2.34 4.63 -12.67
C PHE A 149 -2.18 4.24 -11.19
N CYS A 150 -3.25 4.40 -10.41
CA CYS A 150 -3.27 4.05 -8.99
C CYS A 150 -4.40 3.08 -8.66
N LEU A 151 -4.12 2.14 -7.76
CA LEU A 151 -5.11 1.27 -7.13
C LEU A 151 -5.23 1.64 -5.65
N LEU A 152 -6.44 1.86 -5.17
CA LEU A 152 -6.72 2.28 -3.80
C LEU A 152 -7.45 1.17 -3.05
N THR A 153 -6.86 0.72 -1.95
CA THR A 153 -7.46 -0.25 -1.03
C THR A 153 -7.59 0.35 0.37
N GLU A 154 -8.28 -0.37 1.25
CA GLU A 154 -8.24 -0.04 2.67
C GLU A 154 -6.80 -0.06 3.21
N TYR A 155 -6.55 0.79 4.20
CA TYR A 155 -5.27 0.88 4.88
C TYR A 155 -5.29 0.04 6.17
N CYS A 156 -4.37 -0.91 6.29
CA CYS A 156 -4.14 -1.67 7.51
C CYS A 156 -3.02 -1.01 8.34
N GLU A 157 -3.38 -0.46 9.50
CA GLU A 157 -2.44 0.28 10.36
C GLU A 157 -1.30 -0.59 10.90
N CYS A 158 -1.58 -1.85 11.24
CA CYS A 158 -0.59 -2.80 11.75
C CYS A 158 0.42 -3.30 10.71
N GLY A 159 0.24 -2.97 9.43
CA GLY A 159 1.13 -3.43 8.35
C GLY A 159 1.02 -4.94 8.10
N SER A 160 2.14 -5.57 7.72
CA SER A 160 2.17 -7.01 7.46
C SER A 160 2.16 -7.83 8.77
N MET A 161 1.49 -8.98 8.73
CA MET A 161 1.40 -9.89 9.88
C MET A 161 2.79 -10.32 10.37
N ASP A 162 3.70 -10.66 9.46
CA ASP A 162 5.06 -11.08 9.83
C ASP A 162 5.81 -10.02 10.63
N ARG A 163 5.71 -8.76 10.19
CA ARG A 163 6.34 -7.63 10.88
C ARG A 163 5.70 -7.43 12.25
N PHE A 164 4.37 -7.41 12.29
CA PHE A 164 3.61 -7.23 13.52
C PHE A 164 3.97 -8.30 14.56
N LEU A 165 3.95 -9.58 14.17
CA LEU A 165 4.29 -10.69 15.07
C LEU A 165 5.74 -10.61 15.56
N GLN A 166 6.69 -10.27 14.69
CA GLN A 166 8.09 -10.11 15.08
C GLN A 166 8.30 -8.95 16.06
N GLU A 167 7.63 -7.83 15.86
CA GLU A 167 7.71 -6.67 16.77
C GLU A 167 7.13 -7.04 18.15
N LYS A 168 5.97 -7.70 18.17
CA LYS A 168 5.33 -8.16 19.41
C LYS A 168 6.17 -9.20 20.15
N TRP A 169 6.77 -10.17 19.43
CA TRP A 169 7.70 -11.13 20.02
C TRP A 169 8.92 -10.44 20.63
N LYS A 170 9.54 -9.49 19.92
CA LYS A 170 10.73 -8.77 20.42
C LYS A 170 10.42 -7.91 21.64
N ASN A 171 9.21 -7.37 21.73
CA ASN A 171 8.77 -6.58 22.86
C ASN A 171 8.37 -7.42 24.09
N GLY A 172 8.33 -8.76 23.95
CA GLY A 172 7.87 -9.65 25.01
C GLY A 172 6.36 -9.58 25.23
N ASP A 173 5.60 -9.07 24.24
CA ASP A 173 4.12 -9.00 24.32
C ASP A 173 3.47 -10.38 24.19
N PHE A 174 4.21 -11.37 23.67
CA PHE A 174 3.80 -12.76 23.63
C PHE A 174 4.63 -13.57 24.62
N GLU A 175 3.96 -14.13 25.60
CA GLU A 175 4.53 -15.15 26.48
C GLU A 175 4.43 -16.51 25.75
N ASP A 176 5.56 -17.22 25.66
CA ASP A 176 5.60 -18.60 25.13
C ASP A 176 5.13 -19.56 26.24
N GLU A 177 3.93 -19.31 26.75
CA GLU A 177 3.26 -20.17 27.71
C GLU A 177 2.14 -20.93 27.01
N LEU A 178 2.19 -22.26 27.13
CA LEU A 178 1.03 -23.08 26.81
C LEU A 178 -0.12 -22.64 27.73
N VAL A 179 -1.10 -21.94 27.16
CA VAL A 179 -2.37 -21.69 27.83
C VAL A 179 -3.08 -23.04 27.92
N VAL A 180 -2.81 -23.76 29.00
CA VAL A 180 -3.62 -24.91 29.39
C VAL A 180 -4.90 -24.31 29.95
N GLU A 181 -5.90 -24.14 29.08
CA GLU A 181 -7.25 -23.84 29.57
C GLU A 181 -7.62 -24.93 30.57
N GLY A 182 -7.75 -24.53 31.84
CA GLY A 182 -8.09 -25.44 32.91
C GLY A 182 -9.47 -26.04 32.67
N SER A 183 -9.51 -27.25 32.11
CA SER A 183 -10.51 -28.22 32.53
C SER A 183 -9.99 -28.84 33.83
N GLU A 184 -10.69 -28.55 34.92
CA GLU A 184 -10.59 -29.36 36.12
C GLU A 184 -10.80 -30.83 35.71
N ASN A 185 -9.80 -31.68 35.98
CA ASN A 185 -9.77 -33.14 35.81
C ASN A 185 -9.47 -33.67 34.40
N GLU A 186 -8.19 -33.77 34.01
CA GLU A 186 -7.79 -34.87 33.12
C GLU A 186 -6.54 -35.59 33.63
N GLN A 187 -6.71 -36.91 33.82
CA GLN A 187 -5.71 -37.86 34.26
C GLN A 187 -4.54 -37.90 33.29
N ILE A 188 -3.35 -37.67 33.84
CA ILE A 188 -2.08 -37.88 33.15
C ILE A 188 -1.95 -39.38 32.84
N TRP A 189 -2.10 -39.77 31.58
CA TRP A 189 -1.69 -41.09 31.12
C TRP A 189 -0.17 -41.14 31.08
N LYS A 190 0.43 -41.85 32.03
CA LYS A 190 1.82 -42.28 31.95
C LYS A 190 1.95 -43.37 30.89
N VAL A 191 2.84 -43.16 29.93
CA VAL A 191 3.47 -44.23 29.14
C VAL A 191 4.82 -44.54 29.78
#